data_AF-A0A368YP80-F1
#
_entry.id   AF-A0A368YP80-F1
#
_cell.length_a   1.000
_cell.length_b   1.000
_cell.length_c   1.000
_cell.angle_alpha   90.00
_cell.angle_beta   90.00
_cell.angle_gamma   90.00
#
_symmetry.space_group_name_H-M   'P 1'
#
loop_
_entity.id
_entity.type
_entity.pdbx_description
1 polymer ?
#
loop_
_entity_poly.entity_id
_entity_poly.type
_entity_poly.pdbx_seq_one_letter_code
_entity_poly.pdbx_strand_id
1 'polypeptide(L)'
;MKILIYILGILQILSGIAVMFGPNSAIHEILATTAFGFGVLALGFGAVLGRLDRRTEADGIRIAPANAPVTPPAAKQFDYGHDPKLR
;
A
#
# COMPACT_ATOMS: atom_id res chain seq x y z
N MET A 1 8.24 0.45 -5.83
CA MET A 1 8.05 0.36 -4.37
C MET A 1 7.74 -1.08 -3.91
N LYS A 2 6.70 -1.76 -4.39
CA LYS A 2 6.34 -3.13 -3.95
C LYS A 2 7.45 -4.18 -4.07
N ILE A 3 8.21 -4.18 -5.18
CA ILE A 3 9.32 -5.12 -5.40
C ILE A 3 10.38 -4.99 -4.30
N LEU A 4 10.70 -3.75 -3.90
CA LEU A 4 11.69 -3.50 -2.85
C LEU A 4 11.22 -4.03 -1.50
N ILE A 5 9.94 -3.88 -1.19
CA ILE A 5 9.35 -4.41 0.06
C ILE A 5 9.44 -5.94 0.10
N TYR A 6 9.17 -6.62 -1.02
CA TYR A 6 9.35 -8.07 -1.10
C TYR A 6 10.80 -8.50 -0.94
N ILE A 7 11.73 -7.85 -1.64
CA ILE A 7 13.17 -8.15 -1.55
C ILE A 7 13.68 -7.94 -0.12
N LEU A 8 13.34 -6.81 0.51
CA LEU A 8 13.72 -6.49 1.88
C LEU A 8 13.11 -7.49 2.87
N GLY A 9 11.84 -7.87 2.69
CA GLY A 9 11.19 -8.88 3.52
C GLY A 9 11.89 -10.24 3.45
N ILE A 10 12.23 -10.71 2.26
CA ILE A 10 12.99 -11.97 2.08
C ILE A 10 14.37 -11.85 2.73
N LEU A 11 15.10 -10.76 2.47
CA LEU A 11 16.44 -10.56 3.02
C LEU A 11 16.42 -10.47 4.55
N GLN A 12 15.37 -9.93 5.14
CA GLN A 12 15.17 -9.86 6.58
C GLN A 12 14.93 -11.25 7.19
N ILE A 13 14.13 -12.10 6.52
CA ILE A 13 13.94 -13.49 6.92
C ILE A 13 15.27 -14.25 6.87
N LEU A 14 16.02 -14.12 5.78
CA LEU A 14 17.32 -14.77 5.63
C LEU A 14 18.32 -14.29 6.69
N SER A 15 18.33 -12.99 6.98
CA SER A 15 19.14 -12.43 8.07
C SER A 15 18.73 -12.99 9.43
N GLY A 16 17.44 -13.08 9.72
CA GLY A 16 16.94 -13.67 10.97
C GLY A 16 17.36 -15.14 11.14
N ILE A 17 17.26 -15.93 10.07
CA ILE A 17 17.71 -17.32 10.05
C ILE A 17 19.23 -17.41 10.26
N ALA A 18 20.02 -16.55 9.59
CA ALA A 18 21.47 -16.52 9.75
C ALA A 18 21.90 -16.16 11.19
N VAL A 19 21.20 -15.22 11.82
CA VAL A 19 21.47 -14.79 13.21
C VAL A 19 21.15 -15.90 14.23
N MET A 20 20.21 -16.79 13.92
CA MET A 20 19.86 -17.93 14.77
C MET A 20 21.01 -18.95 14.91
N PHE A 21 21.92 -19.04 13.93
CA PHE A 21 23.12 -19.89 14.01
C PHE A 21 24.30 -19.23 14.74
N GLY A 22 24.11 -18.01 15.25
CA GLY A 22 25.10 -17.29 16.06
C GLY A 22 25.29 -17.87 17.47
N PRO A 23 26.21 -17.28 18.27
CA PRO A 23 26.50 -17.75 19.62
C PRO A 23 25.26 -17.75 20.53
N ASN A 24 25.20 -18.75 21.42
CA ASN A 24 24.11 -18.96 22.40
C ASN A 24 23.96 -17.77 23.35
N SER A 25 23.19 -16.78 22.93
CA SER A 25 22.83 -15.60 23.71
C SER A 25 21.37 -15.26 23.46
N ALA A 26 20.64 -14.93 24.51
CA ALA A 26 19.24 -14.52 24.45
C ALA A 26 19.01 -13.35 23.47
N ILE A 27 20.01 -12.50 23.27
CA ILE A 27 19.95 -11.40 22.32
C ILE A 27 19.84 -11.92 20.88
N HIS A 28 20.59 -12.96 20.51
CA HIS A 28 20.55 -13.52 19.16
C HIS A 28 19.21 -14.18 18.87
N GLU A 29 18.62 -14.84 19.87
CA GLU A 29 17.30 -15.45 19.74
C GLU A 29 16.20 -14.39 19.55
N ILE A 30 16.21 -13.32 20.37
CA ILE A 30 15.26 -12.20 20.21
C ILE A 30 15.46 -11.50 18.86
N LEU A 31 16.71 -11.23 18.44
CA LEU A 31 16.99 -10.59 17.15
C LEU A 31 16.56 -11.47 15.97
N ALA A 32 16.85 -12.78 16.03
CA ALA A 32 16.42 -13.73 15.01
C ALA A 32 14.90 -13.77 14.89
N THR A 33 14.20 -13.86 16.03
CA THR A 33 12.74 -13.97 16.07
C THR A 33 12.06 -12.68 15.60
N THR A 34 12.56 -11.52 16.04
CA THR A 34 12.03 -10.22 15.61
C THR A 34 12.33 -9.93 14.14
N ALA A 35 13.54 -10.22 13.66
CA ALA A 35 13.89 -10.09 12.24
C ALA A 35 13.01 -10.99 11.36
N PHE A 36 12.82 -12.25 11.76
CA PHE A 36 11.92 -13.16 11.06
C PHE A 36 10.48 -12.62 11.03
N GLY A 37 9.95 -12.19 12.18
CA GLY A 37 8.61 -11.61 12.28
C GLY A 37 8.42 -10.36 11.41
N PHE A 38 9.37 -9.43 11.43
CA PHE A 38 9.33 -8.24 10.57
C PHE A 38 9.42 -8.59 9.08
N GLY A 39 10.21 -9.60 8.72
CA GLY A 39 10.28 -10.09 7.34
C GLY A 39 8.95 -10.64 6.84
N VAL A 40 8.24 -11.43 7.65
CA VAL A 40 6.89 -11.93 7.34
C VAL A 40 5.89 -10.78 7.19
N LEU A 41 5.93 -9.79 8.08
CA LEU A 41 5.07 -8.60 7.98
C LEU A 41 5.33 -7.80 6.70
N ALA A 42 6.58 -7.64 6.29
CA ALA A 42 6.94 -6.97 5.04
C ALA A 42 6.34 -7.67 3.81
N LEU A 43 6.38 -9.02 3.76
CA LEU A 43 5.70 -9.78 2.70
C LEU A 43 4.19 -9.55 2.71
N GLY A 44 3.57 -9.52 3.89
CA GLY A 44 2.15 -9.20 4.07
C GLY A 44 1.80 -7.80 3.53
N PHE A 45 2.58 -6.77 3.87
CA PHE A 45 2.38 -5.42 3.35
C PHE A 45 2.57 -5.35 1.83
N GLY A 46 3.55 -6.06 1.28
CA GLY A 46 3.73 -6.17 -0.17
C GLY A 46 2.48 -6.72 -0.88
N ALA A 47 1.82 -7.72 -0.28
CA ALA A 47 0.60 -8.32 -0.84
C ALA A 47 -0.60 -7.37 -0.75
N VAL A 48 -0.74 -6.65 0.37
CA VAL A 48 -1.79 -5.64 0.55
C VAL A 48 -1.62 -4.50 -0.47
N LEU A 49 -0.42 -3.93 -0.59
CA LEU A 49 -0.12 -2.89 -1.56
C LEU A 49 -0.40 -3.33 -2.99
N GLY A 50 -0.04 -4.57 -3.35
CA GLY A 50 -0.36 -5.13 -4.67
C GLY A 50 -1.86 -5.21 -4.97
N ARG A 51 -2.70 -5.41 -3.94
CA ARG A 51 -4.17 -5.37 -4.09
C ARG A 51 -4.71 -3.95 -4.18
N LEU A 52 -4.12 -3.00 -3.46
CA LEU A 52 -4.48 -1.59 -3.57
C LEU A 52 -4.15 -1.03 -4.96
N ASP A 53 -2.94 -1.28 -5.47
CA ASP A 53 -2.52 -0.83 -6.81
C ASP A 53 -3.51 -1.27 -7.88
N ARG A 54 -3.94 -2.55 -7.84
CA ARG A 54 -4.94 -3.08 -8.79
C ARG A 54 -6.29 -2.39 -8.70
N ARG A 55 -6.73 -1.97 -7.50
CA ARG A 55 -7.99 -1.25 -7.33
C ARG A 55 -7.89 0.17 -7.83
N THR A 56 -6.78 0.87 -7.55
CA THR A 56 -6.54 2.21 -8.08
C THR A 56 -6.52 2.22 -9.61
N GLU A 57 -5.90 1.21 -10.23
CA GLU A 57 -5.87 1.05 -11.69
C GLU A 57 -7.25 0.71 -12.27
N ALA A 58 -8.04 -0.12 -11.58
CA ALA A 58 -9.39 -0.48 -12.00
C ALA A 58 -10.43 0.64 -11.84
N ASP A 59 -10.30 1.50 -10.82
CA ASP A 59 -11.23 2.61 -10.59
C ASP A 59 -10.95 3.84 -11.48
N GLY A 60 -9.85 3.84 -12.25
CA GLY A 60 -9.49 4.97 -13.11
C GLY A 60 -9.27 6.30 -12.36
N ILE A 61 -9.16 6.24 -11.03
CA ILE A 61 -8.93 7.41 -10.18
C ILE A 61 -7.45 7.79 -10.36
N ARG A 62 -7.19 8.64 -11.35
CA ARG A 62 -5.96 9.41 -11.42
C ARG A 62 -5.90 10.27 -10.17
N ILE A 63 -5.12 9.83 -9.17
CA ILE A 63 -4.74 10.69 -8.05
C ILE A 63 -3.96 11.85 -8.68
N ALA A 64 -4.61 13.01 -8.79
CA ALA A 64 -3.96 14.21 -9.31
C ALA A 64 -2.70 14.47 -8.47
N PRO A 65 -1.57 14.82 -9.09
CA PRO A 65 -0.37 15.14 -8.33
C PRO A 65 -0.72 16.29 -7.36
N ALA A 66 -0.13 16.29 -6.16
CA ALA A 66 -0.54 17.17 -5.06
C ALA A 66 -0.51 18.68 -5.39
N ASN A 67 0.13 19.04 -6.51
CA ASN A 67 0.29 20.38 -7.08
C ASN A 67 -0.52 20.61 -8.37
N ALA A 68 -1.43 19.72 -8.74
CA ALA A 68 -2.33 19.94 -9.87
C ALA A 68 -3.24 21.14 -9.57
N PRO A 69 -3.42 22.07 -10.53
CA PRO A 69 -4.39 23.14 -10.36
C PRO A 69 -5.77 22.53 -10.12
N VAL A 70 -6.36 22.83 -8.97
CA VAL A 70 -7.73 22.42 -8.62
C VAL A 70 -8.66 23.14 -9.59
N THR A 71 -8.97 22.49 -10.71
CA THR A 71 -9.98 22.99 -11.63
C THR A 71 -11.32 22.59 -11.02
N PRO A 72 -12.18 23.55 -10.62
CA PRO A 72 -13.48 23.22 -10.06
C PRO A 72 -14.23 22.35 -11.08
N PRO A 73 -14.95 21.29 -10.64
CA PRO A 73 -15.78 20.53 -11.55
C PRO A 73 -16.75 21.51 -12.24
N ALA A 74 -16.85 21.43 -13.57
CA ALA A 74 -17.78 22.25 -14.34
C ALA A 74 -19.15 22.18 -13.67
N ALA A 75 -19.67 23.33 -13.24
CA ALA A 75 -20.96 23.41 -12.58
C ALA A 75 -21.98 22.74 -13.49
N LYS A 76 -22.51 21.58 -13.07
CA LYS A 76 -23.65 21.00 -13.75
C LYS A 76 -24.78 22.01 -13.59
N GLN A 77 -25.11 22.70 -14.68
CA GLN A 77 -26.26 23.59 -14.73
C GLN A 77 -27.49 22.70 -14.50
N PHE A 78 -28.07 22.77 -13.30
CA PHE A 78 -29.30 22.07 -12.99
C PHE A 78 -30.39 22.65 -13.87
N ASP A 79 -30.81 21.88 -14.87
CA ASP A 79 -31.96 22.17 -15.72
C ASP A 79 -33.23 21.99 -14.88
N TYR A 80 -33.77 23.09 -14.36
CA TYR A 80 -35.11 23.11 -13.81
C TYR A 80 -36.08 23.06 -14.98
N GLY A 81 -36.22 21.87 -15.56
CA GLY A 81 -37.10 21.61 -16.68
C GLY A 81 -38.46 22.25 -16.40
N HIS A 82 -38.88 23.12 -17.32
CA HIS A 82 -40.23 23.67 -17.32
C HIS A 82 -41.21 22.51 -17.45
N ASP A 83 -41.72 22.02 -16.32
CA ASP A 83 -42.73 20.97 -16.29
C ASP A 83 -44.05 21.56 -16.81
N PRO A 84 -44.52 21.20 -18.01
CA PRO A 84 -45.68 21.82 -18.62
C PRO A 84 -47.00 21.43 -17.94
N LYS A 85 -46.95 20.61 -16.89
CA LYS A 85 -48.11 20.10 -16.15
C LYS A 85 -48.52 20.97 -14.95
N LEU A 86 -47.85 22.10 -14.72
CA LEU A 86 -48.18 23.06 -13.66
C LEU A 86 -48.86 24.33 -14.20
N ARG A 87 -49.59 24.24 -15.32
CA ARG A 87 -50.42 25.31 -15.87
C ARG A 87 -51.89 24.92 -15.92
#